data_AF-A0A955N085-F1
#
_entry.id   AF-A0A955N085-F1
#
_cell.length_a   1.000
_cell.length_b   1.000
_cell.length_c   1.000
_cell.angle_alpha   90.00
_cell.angle_beta   90.00
_cell.angle_gamma   90.00
#
_symmetry.space_group_name_H-M   'P 1'
#
loop_
_entity.id
_entity.type
_entity.pdbx_description
1 polymer ?
#
loop_
_entity_poly.entity_id
_entity_poly.type
_entity_poly.pdbx_seq_one_letter_code
_entity_poly.pdbx_strand_id
1 'polypeptide(L)'
;MPTSRERVQLALDHQETDRLPLDLGASGVTGMHVCSVYALRQRLGLDSPGEPVKVIDPHQMLGEVAPDLMDALGVDVVGLRGRKNIFGFENKDWKPWTLFDGTPVLVPGNFNTEAEPNGDILMHPEGDPSVPPSGRMPKGGYYFDSIIRQDPI
;
A
#
# COMPACT_ATOMS: atom_id res chain seq x y z
N MET A 1 20.94 9.26 -22.56
CA MET A 1 20.15 8.12 -22.03
C MET A 1 18.70 8.54 -22.05
N PRO A 2 17.76 7.66 -22.44
CA PRO A 2 16.34 7.98 -22.44
C PRO A 2 15.86 8.31 -21.02
N THR A 3 14.92 9.24 -20.91
CA THR A 3 14.14 9.49 -19.69
C THR A 3 13.25 8.29 -19.36
N SER A 4 12.72 8.21 -18.15
CA SER A 4 11.78 7.14 -17.76
C SER A 4 10.57 7.04 -18.69
N ARG A 5 10.00 8.19 -19.08
CA ARG A 5 8.89 8.24 -20.04
C ARG A 5 9.30 7.71 -21.42
N GLU A 6 10.44 8.16 -21.94
CA GLU A 6 10.94 7.70 -23.24
C GLU A 6 11.26 6.21 -23.23
N ARG A 7 11.84 5.69 -22.13
CA ARG A 7 12.13 4.26 -21.97
C ARG A 7 10.85 3.42 -22.03
N VAL A 8 9.80 3.83 -21.32
CA VAL A 8 8.49 3.16 -21.39
C VAL A 8 7.91 3.23 -22.81
N GLN A 9 7.97 4.40 -23.46
CA GLN A 9 7.45 4.57 -24.81
C GLN A 9 8.17 3.68 -25.83
N LEU A 10 9.51 3.68 -25.82
CA LEU A 10 10.32 2.83 -26.69
C LEU A 10 10.00 1.34 -26.49
N ALA A 11 9.87 0.88 -25.25
CA ALA A 11 9.53 -0.50 -24.96
C ALA A 11 8.11 -0.88 -25.48
N LEU A 12 7.14 0.01 -25.34
CA LEU A 12 5.79 -0.17 -25.90
C LEU A 12 5.79 -0.17 -27.43
N ASP A 13 6.70 0.58 -28.04
CA ASP A 13 6.92 0.61 -29.49
C ASP A 13 7.82 -0.55 -29.99
N HIS A 14 8.12 -1.52 -29.13
CA HIS A 14 8.98 -2.68 -29.41
C HIS A 14 10.39 -2.30 -29.90
N GLN A 15 10.92 -1.18 -29.44
CA GLN A 15 12.28 -0.72 -29.71
C GLN A 15 13.22 -1.05 -28.55
N GLU A 16 14.49 -1.31 -28.86
CA GLU A 16 15.51 -1.60 -27.85
C GLU A 16 15.74 -0.38 -26.95
N THR A 17 15.77 -0.61 -25.64
CA THR A 17 16.02 0.39 -24.61
C THR A 17 17.38 0.20 -23.95
N ASP A 18 17.84 1.21 -23.20
CA ASP A 18 19.07 1.12 -22.39
C ASP A 18 18.97 0.09 -21.25
N ARG A 19 17.75 -0.11 -20.72
CA ARG A 19 17.36 -1.19 -19.79
C ARG A 19 15.86 -1.43 -19.84
N LEU A 20 15.42 -2.54 -19.25
CA LEU A 20 13.99 -2.81 -19.08
C LEU A 20 13.32 -1.69 -18.24
N PRO A 21 12.16 -1.14 -18.69
CA PRO A 21 11.36 -0.26 -17.86
C PRO A 21 10.84 -1.00 -16.62
N LEU A 22 10.82 -0.32 -15.48
CA LEU A 22 10.38 -0.87 -14.19
C LEU A 22 9.14 -0.14 -13.67
N ASP A 23 8.07 -0.89 -13.39
CA ASP A 23 6.96 -0.43 -12.54
C ASP A 23 7.08 -1.08 -11.15
N LEU A 24 7.10 -0.23 -10.13
CA LEU A 24 6.94 -0.60 -8.73
C LEU A 24 6.10 0.46 -8.02
N GLY A 25 4.86 0.11 -7.70
CA GLY A 25 3.92 0.95 -6.95
C GLY A 25 2.94 1.77 -7.78
N ALA A 26 2.97 1.68 -9.12
CA ALA A 26 2.06 2.47 -9.95
C ALA A 26 0.62 1.92 -10.02
N SER A 27 0.40 0.66 -9.64
CA SER A 27 -0.93 0.02 -9.60
C SER A 27 -1.16 -0.76 -8.30
N GLY A 28 -2.40 -1.25 -8.09
CA GLY A 28 -2.73 -2.14 -6.97
C GLY A 28 -2.07 -3.52 -7.05
N VAL A 29 -1.49 -3.89 -8.20
CA VAL A 29 -0.84 -5.20 -8.40
C VAL A 29 0.67 -5.11 -8.57
N THR A 30 1.23 -3.89 -8.64
CA THR A 30 2.68 -3.65 -8.78
C THR A 30 3.28 -3.07 -7.52
N GLY A 31 2.54 -3.03 -6.41
CA GLY A 31 3.02 -2.50 -5.13
C GLY A 31 3.84 -3.49 -4.31
N MET A 32 4.25 -3.03 -3.12
CA MET A 32 5.00 -3.82 -2.15
C MET A 32 4.34 -3.67 -0.77
N HIS A 33 4.25 -4.77 -0.03
CA HIS A 33 3.70 -4.74 1.33
C HIS A 33 4.50 -3.76 2.21
N VAL A 34 3.81 -3.03 3.08
CA VAL A 34 4.38 -1.90 3.84
C VAL A 34 5.57 -2.29 4.71
N CYS A 35 5.59 -3.50 5.28
CA CYS A 35 6.75 -3.97 6.07
C CYS A 35 8.02 -4.11 5.22
N SER A 36 7.88 -4.56 3.96
CA SER A 36 9.01 -4.70 3.04
C SER A 36 9.50 -3.35 2.55
N VAL A 37 8.57 -2.40 2.29
CA VAL A 37 8.94 -1.02 1.96
C VAL A 37 9.71 -0.39 3.12
N TYR A 38 9.19 -0.53 4.35
CA TYR A 38 9.88 -0.06 5.56
C TYR A 38 11.30 -0.65 5.65
N ALA A 39 11.44 -1.97 5.62
CA ALA A 39 12.74 -2.64 5.73
C ALA A 39 13.72 -2.19 4.63
N LEU A 40 13.23 -2.02 3.40
CA LEU A 40 14.02 -1.56 2.27
C LEU A 40 14.50 -0.11 2.46
N ARG A 41 13.61 0.80 2.87
CA ARG A 41 13.97 2.20 3.13
C ARG A 41 15.00 2.32 4.25
N GLN A 42 14.82 1.56 5.33
CA GLN A 42 15.79 1.46 6.42
C GLN A 42 17.14 0.93 5.95
N ARG A 43 17.15 -0.10 5.09
CA ARG A 43 18.38 -0.70 4.55
C ARG A 43 19.14 0.25 3.61
N LEU A 44 18.42 1.05 2.84
CA LEU A 44 18.97 2.05 1.92
C LEU A 44 19.35 3.35 2.63
N GLY A 45 18.98 3.53 3.90
CA GLY A 45 19.22 4.76 4.66
C GLY A 45 18.43 5.96 4.12
N LEU A 46 17.27 5.70 3.49
CA LEU A 46 16.37 6.75 2.98
C LEU A 46 15.57 7.44 4.09
N ASP A 47 15.43 6.77 5.23
CA ASP A 47 14.64 7.21 6.37
C ASP A 47 15.48 7.16 7.65
N SER A 48 15.06 7.94 8.65
CA SER A 48 15.58 7.76 10.01
C SER A 48 15.10 6.43 10.62
N PRO A 49 15.86 5.83 11.56
CA PRO A 49 15.43 4.62 12.27
C PRO A 49 14.04 4.78 12.90
N GLY A 50 13.10 3.90 12.51
CA GLY A 50 11.74 3.91 13.04
C GLY A 50 10.77 4.87 12.35
N GLU A 51 11.20 5.59 11.30
CA GLU A 51 10.31 6.44 10.52
C GLU A 51 9.23 5.59 9.80
N PRO A 52 7.94 5.90 9.99
CA PRO A 52 6.87 5.05 9.50
C PRO A 52 6.59 5.26 8.02
N VAL A 53 6.27 4.16 7.33
CA VAL A 53 5.79 4.21 5.93
C VAL A 53 4.27 4.33 5.90
N LYS A 54 3.74 5.12 4.97
CA LYS A 54 2.29 5.24 4.75
C LYS A 54 1.72 3.99 4.09
N VAL A 55 0.60 3.49 4.61
CA VAL A 55 -0.21 2.44 3.99
C VAL A 55 -1.16 3.08 2.98
N ILE A 56 -0.86 2.93 1.69
CA ILE A 56 -1.63 3.55 0.59
C ILE A 56 -2.66 2.60 -0.03
N ASP A 57 -2.59 1.32 0.30
CA ASP A 57 -3.66 0.37 0.07
C ASP A 57 -3.93 -0.41 1.36
N PRO A 58 -4.97 -0.05 2.13
CA PRO A 58 -5.28 -0.73 3.38
C PRO A 58 -5.65 -2.21 3.25
N HIS A 59 -6.24 -2.66 2.14
CA HIS A 59 -6.71 -4.04 2.02
C HIS A 59 -5.52 -4.99 1.85
N GLN A 60 -4.61 -4.62 0.96
CA GLN A 60 -3.37 -5.35 0.70
C GLN A 60 -2.20 -4.88 1.58
N MET A 61 -2.44 -3.92 2.48
CA MET A 61 -1.41 -3.28 3.32
C MET A 61 -0.16 -2.84 2.51
N LEU A 62 -0.37 -2.23 1.33
CA LEU A 62 0.73 -1.77 0.47
C LEU A 62 1.30 -0.45 0.99
N GLY A 63 2.63 -0.38 1.05
CA GLY A 63 3.37 0.81 1.45
C GLY A 63 3.54 1.83 0.33
N GLU A 64 3.72 3.09 0.70
CA GLU A 64 4.10 4.15 -0.22
C GLU A 64 5.51 3.95 -0.76
N VAL A 65 5.61 3.67 -2.07
CA VAL A 65 6.87 3.76 -2.81
C VAL A 65 7.08 5.23 -3.15
N ALA A 66 7.67 5.99 -2.23
CA ALA A 66 7.87 7.43 -2.39
C ALA A 66 8.92 7.77 -3.48
N PRO A 67 8.93 9.00 -4.03
CA PRO A 67 9.82 9.37 -5.14
C PRO A 67 11.31 9.10 -4.91
N ASP A 68 11.80 9.28 -3.70
CA ASP A 68 13.21 8.99 -3.34
C ASP A 68 13.54 7.48 -3.44
N LEU A 69 12.61 6.61 -3.05
CA LEU A 69 12.75 5.16 -3.22
C LEU A 69 12.60 4.77 -4.69
N MET A 70 11.72 5.43 -5.43
CA MET A 70 11.61 5.25 -6.87
C MET A 70 12.93 5.57 -7.57
N ASP A 71 13.55 6.70 -7.23
CA ASP A 71 14.85 7.11 -7.76
C ASP A 71 15.96 6.11 -7.40
N ALA A 72 16.00 5.67 -6.14
CA ALA A 72 17.00 4.69 -5.66
C ALA A 72 16.89 3.32 -6.37
N LEU A 73 15.67 2.93 -6.79
CA LEU A 73 15.41 1.66 -7.46
C LEU A 73 15.35 1.77 -9.00
N GLY A 74 15.37 2.99 -9.55
CA GLY A 74 15.21 3.22 -10.98
C GLY A 74 13.81 2.93 -11.50
N VAL A 75 12.76 3.21 -10.71
CA VAL A 75 11.36 3.05 -11.12
C VAL A 75 11.02 4.08 -12.21
N ASP A 76 10.30 3.63 -13.25
CA ASP A 76 10.01 4.43 -14.43
C ASP A 76 8.57 4.95 -14.49
N VAL A 77 7.69 4.41 -13.65
CA VAL A 77 6.24 4.66 -13.70
C VAL A 77 5.74 5.20 -12.36
N VAL A 78 4.92 6.24 -12.41
CA VAL A 78 4.20 6.77 -11.25
C VAL A 78 2.71 6.43 -11.36
N GLY A 79 2.12 5.98 -10.25
CA GLY A 79 0.71 5.62 -10.19
C GLY A 79 -0.19 6.84 -9.96
N LEU A 80 -1.29 6.92 -10.69
CA LEU A 80 -2.38 7.85 -10.40
C LEU A 80 -3.47 7.08 -9.68
N ARG A 81 -3.61 7.33 -8.37
CA ARG A 81 -4.62 6.64 -7.55
C ARG A 81 -5.96 7.35 -7.62
N GLY A 82 -7.04 6.56 -7.54
CA GLY A 82 -8.39 7.08 -7.35
C GLY A 82 -8.51 7.82 -6.01
N ARG A 83 -9.57 8.64 -5.89
CA ARG A 83 -9.82 9.43 -4.67
C ARG A 83 -9.99 8.56 -3.43
N LYS A 84 -10.70 7.44 -3.55
CA LYS A 84 -11.00 6.50 -2.47
C LYS A 84 -10.21 5.20 -2.68
N ASN A 85 -9.80 4.58 -1.58
CA ASN A 85 -9.27 3.21 -1.58
C ASN A 85 -10.41 2.17 -1.66
N ILE A 86 -10.07 0.88 -1.66
CA ILE A 86 -11.04 -0.21 -1.82
C ILE A 86 -12.07 -0.33 -0.68
N PHE A 87 -11.76 0.17 0.52
CA PHE A 87 -12.74 0.27 1.60
C PHE A 87 -13.63 1.51 1.47
N GLY A 88 -13.41 2.40 0.49
CA GLY A 88 -14.32 3.50 0.19
C GLY A 88 -13.99 4.82 0.90
N PHE A 89 -12.85 4.95 1.56
CA PHE A 89 -12.39 6.21 2.17
C PHE A 89 -11.10 6.77 1.54
N GLU A 90 -10.83 8.05 1.79
CA GLU A 90 -9.64 8.75 1.26
C GLU A 90 -8.39 8.44 2.09
N ASN A 91 -7.23 8.39 1.42
CA ASN A 91 -5.92 8.27 2.08
C ASN A 91 -5.40 9.65 2.51
N LYS A 92 -5.96 10.17 3.60
CA LYS A 92 -5.59 11.46 4.21
C LYS A 92 -5.62 11.37 5.73
N ASP A 93 -5.29 12.47 6.40
CA ASP A 93 -5.39 12.61 7.86
C ASP A 93 -4.67 11.47 8.59
N TRP A 94 -3.45 11.20 8.12
CA TRP A 94 -2.62 10.05 8.50
C TRP A 94 -2.44 9.96 10.02
N LYS A 95 -2.64 8.76 10.57
CA LYS A 95 -2.46 8.46 11.99
C LYS A 95 -1.45 7.32 12.20
N PRO A 96 -0.67 7.35 13.30
CA PRO A 96 0.21 6.25 13.66
C PRO A 96 -0.55 4.94 13.88
N TRP A 97 0.06 3.85 13.43
CA TRP A 97 -0.41 2.49 13.69
C TRP A 97 0.79 1.54 13.73
N THR A 98 0.61 0.35 14.30
CA THR A 98 1.70 -0.62 14.47
C THR A 98 1.23 -1.97 13.97
N LEU A 99 1.99 -2.56 13.06
CA LEU A 99 1.73 -3.91 12.56
C LEU A 99 1.92 -4.93 13.69
N PHE A 100 1.44 -6.16 13.49
CA PHE A 100 1.64 -7.25 14.46
C PHE A 100 3.11 -7.58 14.74
N ASP A 101 4.01 -7.34 13.78
CA ASP A 101 5.46 -7.55 13.94
C ASP A 101 6.18 -6.36 14.62
N GLY A 102 5.44 -5.32 15.02
CA GLY A 102 5.97 -4.13 15.67
C GLY A 102 6.41 -3.02 14.71
N THR A 103 6.32 -3.24 13.38
CA THR A 103 6.69 -2.21 12.39
C THR A 103 5.80 -0.97 12.54
N PRO A 104 6.37 0.24 12.72
CA PRO A 104 5.59 1.47 12.77
C PRO A 104 5.14 1.87 11.35
N VAL A 105 3.86 2.20 11.21
CA VAL A 105 3.29 2.65 9.93
C VAL A 105 2.34 3.84 10.15
N LEU A 106 2.02 4.54 9.06
CA LEU A 106 0.96 5.54 9.02
C LEU A 106 -0.22 4.98 8.23
N VAL A 107 -1.40 4.97 8.83
CA VAL A 107 -2.65 4.57 8.16
C VAL A 107 -3.53 5.79 7.92
N PRO A 108 -4.44 5.77 6.94
CA PRO A 108 -5.40 6.85 6.75
C PRO A 108 -6.24 7.12 8.02
N GLY A 109 -6.71 8.35 8.22
CA GLY A 109 -7.49 8.73 9.39
C GLY A 109 -8.74 7.86 9.58
N ASN A 110 -9.40 7.51 8.47
CA ASN A 110 -10.57 6.63 8.43
C ASN A 110 -10.25 5.12 8.42
N PHE A 111 -8.99 4.73 8.62
CA PHE A 111 -8.62 3.35 8.93
C PHE A 111 -9.10 3.02 10.35
N ASN A 112 -10.40 2.87 10.52
CA ASN A 112 -11.06 2.59 11.79
C ASN A 112 -11.22 1.07 11.89
N THR A 113 -10.43 0.49 12.79
CA THR A 113 -10.37 -0.95 12.99
C THR A 113 -10.87 -1.33 14.38
N GLU A 114 -11.47 -2.51 14.47
CA GLU A 114 -11.90 -3.13 15.72
C GLU A 114 -11.11 -4.42 15.95
N ALA A 115 -10.55 -4.58 17.15
CA ALA A 115 -9.84 -5.80 17.51
C ALA A 115 -10.82 -6.77 18.20
N GLU A 116 -10.90 -7.99 17.68
CA GLU A 116 -11.71 -9.07 18.24
C GLU A 116 -11.01 -9.76 19.42
N PRO A 117 -11.73 -10.47 20.31
CA PRO A 117 -11.13 -11.21 21.42
C PRO A 117 -10.10 -12.27 21.00
N ASN A 118 -10.23 -12.81 19.77
CA ASN A 118 -9.27 -13.76 19.20
C ASN A 118 -7.99 -13.06 18.65
N GLY A 119 -7.98 -11.73 18.62
CA GLY A 119 -6.90 -10.88 18.11
C GLY A 119 -6.97 -10.57 16.61
N ASP A 120 -8.04 -10.97 15.92
CA ASP A 120 -8.31 -10.53 14.56
C ASP A 120 -8.64 -9.04 14.54
N ILE A 121 -8.44 -8.41 13.39
CA ILE A 121 -8.72 -7.00 13.18
C ILE A 121 -9.78 -6.87 12.09
N LEU A 122 -10.89 -6.22 12.42
CA LEU A 122 -12.01 -5.97 11.52
C LEU A 122 -11.91 -4.57 10.92
N MET A 123 -12.32 -4.45 9.66
CA MET A 123 -12.38 -3.18 8.92
C MET A 123 -13.79 -2.93 8.38
N HIS A 124 -14.25 -1.70 8.52
CA HIS A 124 -15.59 -1.29 8.12
C HIS A 124 -15.57 -0.51 6.80
N PRO A 125 -16.61 -0.66 5.95
CA PRO A 125 -16.73 0.13 4.73
C PRO A 125 -16.83 1.63 5.08
N GLU A 126 -16.22 2.47 4.25
CA GLU A 126 -16.08 3.91 4.40
C GLU A 126 -15.44 4.39 5.72
N GLY A 127 -14.92 3.47 6.54
CA GLY A 127 -14.45 3.74 7.90
C GLY A 127 -15.57 3.96 8.91
N ASP A 128 -16.80 3.53 8.59
CA ASP A 128 -18.00 3.69 9.42
C ASP A 128 -18.24 2.47 10.34
N PRO A 129 -17.97 2.57 11.64
CA PRO A 129 -18.15 1.44 12.57
C PRO A 129 -19.63 1.12 12.86
N SER A 130 -20.58 1.94 12.39
CA SER A 130 -22.02 1.70 12.62
C SER A 130 -22.61 0.59 11.74
N VAL A 131 -21.87 0.13 10.71
CA VAL A 131 -22.28 -0.93 9.79
C VAL A 131 -21.40 -2.18 9.93
N PRO A 132 -21.87 -3.37 9.53
CA PRO A 132 -21.08 -4.60 9.64
C PRO A 132 -19.73 -4.52 8.91
N PRO A 133 -18.69 -5.18 9.44
CA PRO A 133 -17.36 -5.16 8.84
C PRO A 133 -17.36 -5.79 7.44
N SER A 134 -16.44 -5.33 6.60
CA SER A 134 -16.24 -5.80 5.23
C SER A 134 -14.86 -6.41 4.97
N GLY A 135 -13.91 -6.23 5.89
CA GLY A 135 -12.60 -6.85 5.85
C GLY A 135 -12.22 -7.46 7.20
N ARG A 136 -11.43 -8.53 7.16
CA ARG A 136 -10.83 -9.18 8.34
C ARG A 136 -9.36 -9.46 8.11
N MET A 137 -8.50 -9.00 8.99
CA MET A 137 -7.10 -9.40 9.06
C MET A 137 -6.95 -10.37 10.25
N PRO A 138 -6.63 -11.65 10.02
CA PRO A 138 -6.39 -12.59 11.10
C PRO A 138 -5.26 -12.13 12.03
N LYS A 139 -5.30 -12.54 13.30
CA LYS A 139 -4.20 -12.27 14.23
C LYS A 139 -2.84 -12.71 13.65
N GLY A 140 -1.88 -11.78 13.58
CA GLY A 140 -0.56 -12.04 13.00
C GLY A 140 -0.54 -12.12 11.47
N GLY A 141 -1.66 -11.84 10.80
CA GLY A 141 -1.75 -11.73 9.35
C GLY A 141 -1.15 -10.44 8.81
N TYR A 142 -0.95 -10.40 7.50
CA TYR A 142 -0.37 -9.25 6.78
C TYR A 142 -1.41 -8.48 5.95
N TYR A 143 -2.57 -9.07 5.67
CA TYR A 143 -3.55 -8.54 4.73
C TYR A 143 -4.96 -8.70 5.28
N PHE A 144 -5.90 -7.92 4.76
CA PHE A 144 -7.33 -8.14 5.00
C PHE A 144 -7.89 -9.10 3.95
N ASP A 145 -8.62 -10.10 4.40
CA ASP A 145 -9.55 -10.88 3.59
C ASP A 145 -10.90 -10.17 3.52
N SER A 146 -11.57 -10.27 2.37
CA SER A 146 -12.93 -9.77 2.21
C SER A 146 -13.93 -10.62 3.01
N ILE A 147 -14.80 -9.97 3.78
CA ILE A 147 -15.96 -10.62 4.39
C ILE A 147 -17.08 -10.65 3.35
N ILE A 148 -17.55 -11.86 3.01
CA ILE A 148 -18.66 -12.04 2.06
C ILE A 148 -19.95 -11.52 2.71
N ARG A 149 -20.53 -10.47 2.11
CA ARG A 149 -21.78 -9.84 2.54
C ARG A 149 -22.93 -10.02 1.53
N GLN A 150 -22.69 -10.82 0.49
CA GLN A 150 -23.68 -11.10 -0.54
C GLN A 150 -24.67 -12.16 -0.03
N ASP A 151 -25.96 -11.84 -0.09
CA ASP A 151 -27.03 -12.81 0.14
C ASP A 151 -27.06 -13.85 -1.01
N PRO A 152 -27.59 -15.06 -0.76
CA PRO A 152 -27.78 -16.07 -1.81
C PRO A 152 -28.50 -15.49 -3.03
N ILE A 153 -27.98 -15.78 -4.22
CA ILE A 153 -28.58 -15.41 -5.51
C ILE A 153 -29.79 -16.30 -5.81
#